data_AF-B3RYG5-F1
#
_entry.id   AF-B3RYG5-F1
#
_cell.length_a   1.000
_cell.length_b   1.000
_cell.length_c   1.000
_cell.angle_alpha   90.00
_cell.angle_beta   90.00
_cell.angle_gamma   90.00
#
_symmetry.space_group_name_H-M   'P 1'
#
loop_
_entity.id
_entity.type
_entity.pdbx_description
1 polymer ?
#
loop_
_entity_poly.entity_id
_entity_poly.type
_entity_poly.pdbx_seq_one_letter_code
_entity_poly.pdbx_strand_id
1 'polypeptide(L)'
;MKLDTNFSQIDLSGKLLIKARLGEDVRMFPIHNEDITYDELLLMMQRVFRGKLGTSDEVVIKYRDEDGDLITIFDSSDLSFAKQYSKRVLKVTLFGK
;
A
#
# COMPACT_ATOMS: atom_id res chain seq x y z
N MET A 1 25.79 -19.16 2.45
CA MET A 1 24.68 -19.08 1.48
C MET A 1 24.31 -17.62 1.35
N LYS A 2 24.80 -16.94 0.29
CA LYS A 2 24.42 -15.55 0.02
C LYS A 2 23.04 -15.59 -0.63
N LEU A 3 22.09 -14.84 -0.09
CA LEU A 3 20.78 -14.71 -0.69
C LEU A 3 20.91 -13.61 -1.75
N ASP A 4 21.30 -14.02 -2.95
CA ASP A 4 21.36 -13.16 -4.12
C ASP A 4 19.91 -12.96 -4.60
N THR A 5 19.15 -12.13 -3.91
CA THR A 5 17.79 -11.79 -4.35
C THR A 5 17.93 -10.85 -5.54
N ASN A 6 18.05 -11.44 -6.74
CA ASN A 6 17.93 -10.75 -8.03
C ASN A 6 16.54 -10.09 -8.12
N PHE A 7 16.43 -8.85 -7.64
CA PHE A 7 15.29 -7.97 -7.93
C PHE A 7 15.21 -7.59 -9.42
N SER A 8 16.21 -7.99 -10.21
CA SER A 8 16.46 -7.62 -11.61
C SER A 8 15.51 -8.26 -12.62
N GLN A 9 14.65 -9.19 -12.22
CA GLN A 9 13.85 -9.98 -13.16
C GLN A 9 12.39 -10.23 -12.74
N ILE A 10 11.85 -9.39 -11.83
CA ILE A 10 10.40 -9.38 -11.61
C ILE A 10 9.80 -8.62 -12.79
N ASP A 11 9.16 -9.35 -13.71
CA ASP A 11 8.24 -8.73 -14.66
C ASP A 11 7.13 -8.04 -13.85
N LEU A 12 7.19 -6.71 -13.83
CA LEU A 12 6.24 -5.82 -13.18
C LEU A 12 5.23 -5.25 -14.20
N SER A 13 5.22 -5.74 -15.45
CA SER A 13 4.18 -5.35 -16.39
C SER A 13 2.84 -5.89 -15.87
N GLY A 14 1.86 -4.99 -15.72
CA GLY A 14 0.54 -5.31 -15.13
C GLY A 14 0.48 -5.37 -13.60
N LYS A 15 1.59 -5.26 -12.86
CA LYS A 15 1.55 -5.34 -11.38
C LYS A 15 1.41 -3.97 -10.74
N LEU A 16 0.37 -3.78 -9.94
CA LEU A 16 0.21 -2.60 -9.10
C LEU A 16 1.31 -2.59 -8.01
N LEU A 17 2.01 -1.46 -7.89
CA LEU A 17 2.93 -1.21 -6.80
C LEU A 17 2.23 -0.36 -5.73
N ILE A 18 2.35 -0.76 -4.46
CA ILE A 18 1.98 0.11 -3.35
C ILE A 18 3.24 0.77 -2.81
N LYS A 19 3.22 2.09 -2.67
CA LYS A 19 4.21 2.88 -1.95
C LYS A 19 3.56 3.45 -0.70
N ALA A 20 3.77 2.81 0.44
CA ALA A 20 3.18 3.17 1.72
C ALA A 20 4.13 4.03 2.56
N ARG A 21 3.61 5.07 3.20
CA ARG A 21 4.32 5.93 4.14
C ARG A 21 3.68 5.86 5.52
N LEU A 22 4.50 5.73 6.56
CA LEU A 22 4.13 5.90 7.97
C LEU A 22 5.17 6.81 8.65
N GLY A 23 4.81 8.08 8.87
CA GLY A 23 5.78 9.11 9.26
C GLY A 23 6.90 9.24 8.23
N GLU A 24 8.15 9.06 8.68
CA GLU A 24 9.35 9.08 7.83
C GLU A 24 9.68 7.71 7.18
N ASP A 25 9.01 6.63 7.59
CA ASP A 25 9.24 5.29 7.01
C ASP A 25 8.43 5.11 5.73
N VAL A 26 9.10 4.76 4.64
CA VAL A 26 8.50 4.55 3.32
C VAL A 26 8.85 3.15 2.83
N ARG A 27 7.84 2.36 2.53
CA ARG A 27 7.97 0.98 2.02
C ARG A 27 7.28 0.84 0.69
N MET A 28 7.85 0.05 -0.20
CA MET A 28 7.29 -0.21 -1.52
C MET A 28 7.31 -1.70 -1.82
N PHE A 29 6.17 -2.24 -2.25
CA PHE A 29 6.02 -3.65 -2.55
C PHE A 29 4.99 -3.87 -3.67
N PRO A 30 5.14 -4.93 -4.49
CA PRO A 30 4.17 -5.28 -5.51
C PRO A 30 2.96 -6.00 -4.91
N ILE A 31 1.78 -5.73 -5.44
CA ILE A 31 0.57 -6.53 -5.22
C ILE A 31 0.27 -7.33 -6.48
N HIS A 32 0.00 -8.62 -6.28
CA HIS A 32 -0.32 -9.56 -7.36
C HIS A 32 -1.82 -9.79 -7.50
N ASN A 33 -2.60 -9.53 -6.45
CA ASN A 33 -4.04 -9.70 -6.46
C ASN A 33 -4.74 -8.36 -6.75
N GLU A 34 -5.28 -8.19 -7.96
CA GLU A 34 -6.05 -6.99 -8.32
C GLU A 34 -7.34 -6.86 -7.49
N ASP A 35 -7.87 -7.98 -6.98
CA ASP A 35 -9.09 -8.05 -6.18
C ASP A 35 -8.84 -7.88 -4.68
N ILE A 36 -7.68 -7.34 -4.28
CA ILE A 36 -7.39 -7.06 -2.86
C ILE A 36 -8.47 -6.13 -2.27
N THR A 37 -8.99 -6.55 -1.11
CA THR A 37 -9.97 -5.82 -0.31
C THR A 37 -9.30 -4.81 0.63
N TYR A 38 -10.08 -3.87 1.16
CA TYR A 38 -9.58 -2.92 2.16
C TYR A 38 -9.02 -3.61 3.40
N ASP A 39 -9.71 -4.62 3.93
CA ASP A 39 -9.29 -5.34 5.14
C ASP A 39 -7.96 -6.10 4.92
N GLU A 40 -7.77 -6.69 3.75
CA GLU A 40 -6.50 -7.33 3.39
C GLU A 40 -5.37 -6.30 3.27
N LEU A 41 -5.63 -5.14 2.66
CA LEU A 41 -4.65 -4.06 2.59
C LEU A 41 -4.29 -3.55 3.99
N LEU A 42 -5.27 -3.35 4.86
CA LEU A 42 -5.07 -2.96 6.26
C LEU A 42 -4.19 -3.97 7.01
N LEU A 43 -4.49 -5.26 6.89
CA LEU A 43 -3.69 -6.33 7.49
C LEU A 43 -2.26 -6.34 6.92
N MET A 44 -2.10 -6.12 5.62
CA MET A 44 -0.79 -5.96 5.00
C MET A 44 -0.04 -4.77 5.59
N MET A 45 -0.70 -3.62 5.82
CA MET A 45 -0.05 -2.43 6.38
C MET A 45 0.45 -2.68 7.81
N GLN A 46 -0.36 -3.31 8.65
CA GLN A 46 0.05 -3.70 10.00
C GLN A 46 1.28 -4.63 9.99
N ARG A 47 1.34 -5.58 9.05
CA ARG A 47 2.51 -6.48 8.89
C ARG A 47 3.73 -5.76 8.31
N VAL A 48 3.51 -4.93 7.29
CA VAL A 48 4.55 -4.15 6.61
C VAL A 48 5.19 -3.19 7.59
N PHE A 49 4.47 -2.60 8.54
CA PHE A 49 5.01 -1.72 9.58
C PHE A 49 5.00 -2.36 10.97
N ARG A 50 5.21 -3.67 11.06
CA ARG A 50 5.28 -4.40 12.33
C ARG A 50 6.24 -3.72 13.32
N GLY A 51 5.79 -3.55 14.56
CA GLY A 51 6.52 -2.85 15.61
C GLY A 51 6.30 -1.34 15.63
N LYS A 52 5.62 -0.78 14.62
CA LYS A 52 5.10 0.60 14.59
C LYS A 52 3.57 0.64 14.57
N LEU A 53 2.94 -0.39 14.02
CA LEU A 53 1.50 -0.63 14.07
C LEU A 53 1.23 -1.98 14.77
N GLY A 54 0.34 -1.96 15.74
CA GLY A 54 -0.29 -3.11 16.35
C GLY A 54 -1.47 -3.62 15.53
N THR A 55 -1.92 -4.84 15.84
CA THR A 55 -3.08 -5.47 15.16
C THR A 55 -4.41 -4.85 15.56
N SER A 56 -4.46 -4.17 16.72
CA SER A 56 -5.65 -3.53 17.27
C SER A 56 -5.67 -2.02 17.04
N ASP A 57 -4.64 -1.48 16.38
CA ASP A 57 -4.54 -0.05 16.13
C ASP A 57 -5.56 0.34 15.06
N GLU A 58 -6.23 1.46 15.31
CA GLU A 58 -7.07 2.10 14.31
C GLU A 58 -6.15 2.80 13.30
N VAL A 59 -6.11 2.28 12.07
CA VAL A 59 -5.27 2.82 11.00
C VAL A 59 -6.16 3.44 9.93
N VAL A 60 -5.92 4.71 9.65
CA VAL A 60 -6.53 5.43 8.54
C VAL A 60 -5.56 5.41 7.36
N ILE A 61 -6.05 4.93 6.21
CA ILE A 61 -5.28 4.89 4.96
C ILE A 61 -5.78 6.01 4.05
N LYS A 62 -4.86 6.82 3.53
CA LYS A 62 -5.18 7.84 2.52
C LYS A 62 -4.32 7.67 1.28
N TYR A 63 -4.87 7.83 0.08
CA TYR A 63 -4.08 7.92 -1.15
C TYR A 63 -3.87 9.37 -1.57
N ARG A 64 -2.81 9.60 -2.35
CA ARG A 64 -2.55 10.91 -2.95
C ARG A 64 -3.07 10.95 -4.38
N ASP A 65 -3.94 11.89 -4.70
CA ASP A 65 -4.47 12.10 -6.05
C ASP A 65 -3.55 12.96 -6.93
N GLU A 66 -4.02 13.36 -8.12
CA GLU A 66 -3.27 14.17 -9.09
C GLU A 66 -3.08 15.63 -8.61
N ASP A 67 -4.03 16.15 -7.84
CA ASP A 67 -3.98 17.50 -7.25
C ASP A 67 -3.08 17.53 -6.01
N GLY A 68 -2.72 16.35 -5.49
CA GLY A 68 -1.80 16.17 -4.40
C GLY A 68 -2.49 16.12 -3.03
N ASP A 69 -3.81 15.99 -3.02
CA ASP A 69 -4.64 15.88 -1.82
C ASP A 69 -4.61 14.46 -1.26
N LEU A 70 -4.84 14.35 0.05
CA LEU A 70 -4.91 13.07 0.74
C LEU A 70 -6.37 12.63 0.90
N ILE A 71 -6.80 11.75 0.02
CA ILE A 71 -8.15 11.20 -0.02
C ILE A 71 -8.20 9.91 0.81
N THR A 72 -9.15 9.84 1.74
CA THR A 72 -9.33 8.66 2.60
C THR A 72 -9.84 7.47 1.80
N ILE A 73 -9.29 6.29 2.05
CA ILE A 73 -9.84 5.01 1.61
C ILE A 73 -10.61 4.43 2.79
N PHE A 74 -11.94 4.45 2.75
CA PHE A 74 -12.78 3.96 3.84
C PHE A 74 -13.18 2.49 3.63
N ASP A 75 -13.38 2.07 2.39
CA ASP A 75 -13.79 0.71 2.06
C ASP A 75 -13.12 0.14 0.80
N SER A 76 -13.55 -1.06 0.39
CA SER A 76 -13.03 -1.74 -0.80
C SER A 76 -13.43 -1.07 -2.12
N SER A 77 -14.51 -0.29 -2.14
CA SER A 77 -14.95 0.48 -3.31
C SER A 77 -14.00 1.65 -3.54
N ASP A 78 -13.68 2.39 -2.47
CA ASP A 78 -12.69 3.47 -2.50
C ASP A 78 -11.31 2.95 -2.93
N LEU A 79 -10.90 1.80 -2.40
CA LEU A 79 -9.64 1.17 -2.78
C LEU A 79 -9.64 0.83 -4.27
N SER A 80 -10.74 0.28 -4.79
CA SER A 80 -10.88 -0.03 -6.22
C SER A 80 -10.78 1.21 -7.08
N PHE A 81 -11.39 2.32 -6.67
CA PHE A 81 -11.26 3.60 -7.35
C PHE A 81 -9.82 4.13 -7.32
N ALA A 82 -9.17 4.12 -6.15
CA ALA A 82 -7.79 4.57 -5.99
C ALA A 82 -6.80 3.75 -6.84
N LYS A 83 -7.02 2.43 -6.97
CA LYS A 83 -6.25 1.54 -7.85
C LYS A 83 -6.40 1.92 -9.32
N GLN A 84 -7.63 2.14 -9.80
CA GLN A 84 -7.89 2.51 -11.20
C GLN A 84 -7.33 3.89 -11.55
N TYR A 85 -7.43 4.84 -10.62
CA TYR A 85 -6.89 6.19 -10.78
C TYR A 85 -5.34 6.17 -10.80
N SER A 86 -4.73 5.19 -10.14
CA SER A 86 -3.28 5.01 -10.09
C SER A 86 -2.76 4.17 -11.25
N LYS A 87 -2.09 4.80 -12.23
CA LYS A 87 -1.56 4.10 -13.43
C LYS A 87 -0.65 2.90 -13.14
N ARG A 88 0.14 2.93 -12.06
CA ARG A 88 1.11 1.88 -11.72
C ARG A 88 1.50 1.84 -10.26
N VAL A 89 1.56 3.01 -9.62
CA VAL A 89 1.97 3.14 -8.21
C VAL A 89 0.86 3.82 -7.44
N LEU A 90 0.21 3.07 -6.56
CA LEU A 90 -0.70 3.61 -5.57
C LEU A 90 0.11 4.11 -4.37
N LYS A 91 0.16 5.43 -4.20
CA LYS A 91 0.87 6.08 -3.08
C LYS A 91 -0.11 6.24 -1.92
N VAL A 92 0.17 5.58 -0.80
CA VAL A 92 -0.65 5.66 0.40
C VAL A 92 0.12 6.24 1.58
N THR A 93 -0.58 6.98 2.42
CA THR A 93 -0.10 7.47 3.70
C THR A 93 -0.97 6.88 4.80
N LEU A 94 -0.30 6.29 5.80
CA LEU A 94 -0.93 5.66 6.95
C LEU A 94 -0.89 6.62 8.13
N PHE A 95 -2.00 6.68 8.84
CA PHE A 95 -2.13 7.39 10.10
C PHE A 95 -2.63 6.37 11.14
N GLY A 96 -1.78 6.01 12.09
CA GLY A 96 -2.14 5.15 13.23
C GLY A 96 -1.93 5.89 14.54
N LYS A 97 -2.56 5.40 15.60
CA LYS A 97 -2.30 5.82 16.99
C LYS A 97 -1.56 4.71 17.72
#